data_AF-A0A934B1D0-F1
#
_entry.id   AF-A0A934B1D0-F1
#
_cell.length_a   1.000
_cell.length_b   1.000
_cell.length_c   1.000
_cell.angle_alpha   90.00
_cell.angle_beta   90.00
_cell.angle_gamma   90.00
#
_symmetry.space_group_name_H-M   'P 1'
#
loop_
_entity.id
_entity.type
_entity.pdbx_description
1 polymer ?
#
loop_
_entity_poly.entity_id
_entity_poly.type
_entity_poly.pdbx_seq_one_letter_code
_entity_poly.pdbx_strand_id
1 'polypeptide(L)'
;MGEQFRAETVNDLNFRFFSVAALIKKVKRGIGTEELYREAERKFDTLIELLSDSDIDRALIAGIGYSLDELKEISLLIFNRIISHTSTNPYITLCVSEEASLEEIKRRRNKLLYIFHPDRNPNELTNKTNTMKINEAYSLISNKYYKAGDQFRYVKTRGPRYHSSRKKKTFMFFIILIMFILIFWMVIKSCNLF
;
A
#
# COMPACT_ATOMS: atom_id res chain seq x y z
N MET A 1 -9.99 -0.76 29.60
CA MET A 1 -8.88 -0.21 28.79
C MET A 1 -8.88 -0.74 27.34
N GLY A 2 -9.15 -2.03 27.10
CA GLY A 2 -9.14 -2.60 25.73
C GLY A 2 -10.26 -2.16 24.78
N GLU A 3 -11.48 -1.89 25.27
CA GLU A 3 -12.60 -1.48 24.39
C GLU A 3 -12.50 -0.04 23.89
N GLN A 4 -12.06 0.90 24.73
CA GLN A 4 -11.88 2.31 24.33
C GLN A 4 -10.79 2.46 23.26
N PHE A 5 -9.65 1.77 23.42
CA PHE A 5 -8.57 1.76 22.42
C PHE A 5 -9.04 1.18 21.07
N ARG A 6 -9.84 0.11 21.11
CA ARG A 6 -10.41 -0.49 19.89
C ARG A 6 -11.37 0.46 19.18
N ALA A 7 -12.23 1.16 19.92
CA ALA A 7 -13.17 2.14 19.37
C ALA A 7 -12.46 3.34 18.72
N GLU A 8 -11.39 3.83 19.36
CA GLU A 8 -10.58 4.95 18.86
C GLU A 8 -9.89 4.57 17.53
N THR A 9 -9.31 3.38 17.46
CA THR A 9 -8.65 2.87 16.24
C THR A 9 -9.63 2.73 15.07
N VAL A 10 -10.86 2.28 15.34
CA VAL A 10 -11.91 2.15 14.31
C VAL A 10 -12.36 3.53 13.81
N ASN A 11 -12.49 4.51 14.71
CA ASN A 11 -12.87 5.87 14.34
C ASN A 11 -11.80 6.56 13.47
N ASP A 12 -10.52 6.40 13.80
CA ASP A 12 -9.41 6.91 12.98
C ASP A 12 -9.42 6.27 11.58
N LEU A 13 -9.55 4.95 11.51
CA LEU A 13 -9.59 4.22 10.24
C LEU A 13 -10.77 4.66 9.36
N ASN A 14 -11.94 4.81 9.95
CA ASN A 14 -13.13 5.32 9.26
C ASN A 14 -12.87 6.72 8.71
N PHE A 15 -12.34 7.64 9.53
CA PHE A 15 -12.02 8.99 9.08
C PHE A 15 -11.06 9.00 7.89
N ARG A 16 -10.02 8.17 7.92
CA ARG A 16 -9.05 8.02 6.82
C ARG A 16 -9.73 7.57 5.53
N PHE A 17 -10.63 6.57 5.59
CA PHE A 17 -11.35 6.11 4.41
C PHE A 17 -12.40 7.09 3.91
N PHE A 18 -13.13 7.78 4.79
CA PHE A 18 -14.03 8.89 4.40
C PHE A 18 -13.27 9.99 3.66
N SER A 19 -12.07 10.33 4.15
CA SER A 19 -11.18 11.29 3.50
C SER A 19 -10.82 10.85 2.08
N VAL A 20 -10.44 9.58 1.88
CA VAL A 20 -10.16 9.03 0.54
C VAL A 20 -11.41 9.00 -0.35
N ALA A 21 -12.55 8.59 0.18
CA ALA A 21 -13.82 8.60 -0.55
C ALA A 21 -14.21 10.00 -1.02
N ALA A 22 -13.92 11.04 -0.22
CA ALA A 22 -14.11 12.43 -0.62
C ALA A 22 -13.18 12.82 -1.77
N LEU A 23 -11.89 12.42 -1.73
CA LEU A 23 -10.97 12.61 -2.86
C LEU A 23 -11.48 11.90 -4.12
N ILE A 24 -11.94 10.67 -4.01
CA ILE A 24 -12.48 9.89 -5.13
C ILE A 24 -13.68 10.60 -5.76
N LYS A 25 -14.58 11.13 -4.93
CA LYS A 25 -15.72 11.93 -5.39
C LYS A 25 -15.26 13.17 -6.16
N LYS A 26 -14.20 13.85 -5.71
CA LYS A 26 -13.59 14.97 -6.45
C LYS A 26 -12.98 14.51 -7.77
N VAL A 27 -12.25 13.39 -7.78
CA VAL A 27 -11.65 12.81 -9.00
C VAL A 27 -12.71 12.54 -10.05
N LYS A 28 -13.82 11.89 -9.68
CA LYS A 28 -14.96 11.60 -10.57
C LYS A 28 -15.63 12.86 -11.14
N ARG A 29 -15.57 13.98 -10.42
CA ARG A 29 -16.12 15.27 -10.85
C ARG A 29 -15.17 16.10 -11.72
N GLY A 30 -13.94 15.63 -11.95
CA GLY A 30 -12.92 16.37 -12.67
C GLY A 30 -12.13 17.31 -11.76
N ILE A 31 -11.28 16.72 -10.91
CA ILE A 31 -10.35 17.47 -10.06
C ILE A 31 -9.18 18.05 -10.88
N GLY A 32 -8.78 19.28 -10.54
CA GLY A 32 -7.58 19.91 -11.09
C GLY A 32 -6.29 19.18 -10.68
N THR A 33 -5.26 19.28 -11.51
CA THR A 33 -4.00 18.55 -11.32
C THR A 33 -3.30 18.92 -10.02
N GLU A 34 -3.20 20.21 -9.68
CA GLU A 34 -2.58 20.68 -8.43
C GLU A 34 -3.35 20.24 -7.17
N GLU A 35 -4.68 20.28 -7.22
CA GLU A 35 -5.51 19.84 -6.10
C GLU A 35 -5.41 18.33 -5.91
N LEU A 36 -5.37 17.57 -7.00
CA LEU A 36 -5.16 16.13 -6.96
C LEU A 36 -3.85 15.78 -6.25
N TYR A 37 -2.76 16.47 -6.58
CA TYR A 37 -1.46 16.22 -5.96
C TYR A 37 -1.48 16.51 -4.47
N ARG A 38 -2.02 17.66 -4.08
CA ARG A 38 -2.12 18.05 -2.66
C ARG A 38 -2.95 17.04 -1.85
N GLU A 39 -4.07 16.60 -2.41
CA GLU A 39 -4.95 15.64 -1.74
C GLU A 39 -4.31 14.25 -1.69
N ALA A 40 -3.68 13.79 -2.77
CA ALA A 40 -2.99 12.51 -2.83
C ALA A 40 -1.78 12.45 -1.90
N GLU A 41 -1.00 13.54 -1.80
CA GLU A 41 0.11 13.64 -0.86
C GLU A 41 -0.36 13.43 0.59
N ARG A 42 -1.44 14.11 0.98
CA ARG A 42 -2.02 14.02 2.34
C ARG A 42 -2.60 12.64 2.63
N LYS A 43 -3.15 11.98 1.62
CA LYS A 43 -3.86 10.69 1.74
C LYS A 43 -3.00 9.49 1.33
N PHE A 44 -1.72 9.72 1.05
CA PHE A 44 -0.82 8.74 0.45
C PHE A 44 -0.82 7.40 1.19
N ASP A 45 -0.64 7.42 2.51
CA ASP A 45 -0.53 6.19 3.29
C ASP A 45 -1.84 5.38 3.26
N THR A 46 -3.00 6.03 3.27
CA THR A 46 -4.30 5.36 3.13
C THR A 46 -4.53 4.83 1.72
N LEU A 47 -4.12 5.55 0.69
CA LEU A 47 -4.19 5.07 -0.70
C LEU A 47 -3.29 3.83 -0.90
N ILE A 48 -2.08 3.83 -0.33
CA ILE A 48 -1.19 2.66 -0.35
C ILE A 48 -1.80 1.49 0.43
N GLU A 49 -2.43 1.76 1.58
CA GLU A 49 -3.09 0.74 2.39
C GLU A 49 -4.23 0.07 1.63
N LEU A 50 -5.07 0.84 0.92
CA LEU A 50 -6.13 0.32 0.04
C LEU A 50 -5.57 -0.60 -1.04
N LEU A 51 -4.43 -0.24 -1.63
CA LEU A 51 -3.81 -1.01 -2.72
C LEU A 51 -2.97 -2.18 -2.23
N SER A 52 -2.53 -2.16 -0.99
CA SER A 52 -1.90 -3.29 -0.34
C SER A 52 -3.01 -4.28 0.01
N ASP A 53 -2.81 -5.59 -0.16
CA ASP A 53 -3.75 -6.64 0.27
C ASP A 53 -3.84 -6.74 1.80
N SER A 54 -4.10 -5.62 2.45
CA SER A 54 -4.36 -5.51 3.87
C SER A 54 -5.78 -6.01 4.15
N ASP A 55 -5.96 -6.62 5.33
CA ASP A 55 -7.26 -7.11 5.81
C ASP A 55 -8.14 -5.90 6.18
N ILE A 56 -8.64 -5.20 5.17
CA ILE A 56 -9.57 -4.07 5.31
C ILE A 56 -10.97 -4.65 5.49
N ASP A 57 -11.65 -4.20 6.53
CA ASP A 57 -13.03 -4.58 6.78
C ASP A 57 -13.94 -4.02 5.67
N ARG A 58 -14.49 -4.93 4.86
CA ARG A 58 -15.39 -4.60 3.74
C ARG A 58 -16.67 -3.91 4.22
N ALA A 59 -17.13 -4.20 5.44
CA ALA A 59 -18.32 -3.58 6.00
C ALA A 59 -18.10 -2.09 6.26
N LEU A 60 -16.90 -1.70 6.72
CA LEU A 60 -16.54 -0.29 6.91
C LEU A 60 -16.55 0.46 5.58
N ILE A 61 -15.99 -0.14 4.53
CA ILE A 61 -15.96 0.46 3.19
C ILE A 61 -17.37 0.60 2.59
N ALA A 62 -18.20 -0.44 2.72
CA ALA A 62 -19.58 -0.42 2.24
C ALA A 62 -20.40 0.71 2.90
N GLY A 63 -20.16 1.00 4.19
CA GLY A 63 -20.80 2.11 4.91
C GLY A 63 -20.51 3.50 4.33
N ILE A 64 -19.45 3.64 3.51
CA ILE A 64 -19.07 4.90 2.85
C ILE A 64 -19.72 5.01 1.46
N GLY A 65 -20.40 3.96 0.99
CA GLY A 65 -21.09 3.92 -0.31
C GLY A 65 -20.18 3.56 -1.49
N TYR A 66 -19.04 2.91 -1.23
CA TYR A 66 -18.13 2.40 -2.26
C TYR A 66 -17.88 0.91 -2.07
N SER A 67 -17.55 0.21 -3.16
CA SER A 67 -16.95 -1.14 -3.05
C SER A 67 -15.44 -1.03 -2.82
N LEU A 68 -14.83 -2.05 -2.18
CA LEU A 68 -13.39 -2.10 -2.01
C LEU A 68 -12.65 -2.09 -3.37
N ASP A 69 -13.20 -2.78 -4.36
CA ASP A 69 -12.61 -2.86 -5.70
C ASP A 69 -12.63 -1.51 -6.40
N GLU A 70 -13.73 -0.76 -6.27
CA GLU A 70 -13.83 0.59 -6.81
C GLU A 70 -12.84 1.56 -6.14
N LEU A 71 -12.67 1.47 -4.81
CA LEU A 71 -11.65 2.26 -4.10
C LEU A 71 -10.24 1.91 -4.59
N LYS A 72 -9.95 0.62 -4.78
CA LYS A 72 -8.66 0.14 -5.30
C LYS A 72 -8.41 0.64 -6.71
N GLU A 73 -9.38 0.50 -7.61
CA GLU A 73 -9.27 0.93 -8.99
C GLU A 73 -8.97 2.43 -9.09
N ILE A 74 -9.73 3.25 -8.36
CA ILE A 74 -9.55 4.70 -8.41
C ILE A 74 -8.25 5.12 -7.73
N SER A 75 -7.84 4.44 -6.64
CA SER A 75 -6.54 4.67 -6.01
C SER A 75 -5.39 4.38 -6.97
N LEU A 76 -5.49 3.29 -7.74
CA LEU A 76 -4.51 2.93 -8.77
C LEU A 76 -4.48 3.97 -9.88
N LEU A 77 -5.65 4.45 -10.33
CA LEU A 77 -5.77 5.52 -11.32
C LEU A 77 -5.11 6.82 -10.84
N ILE A 78 -5.33 7.21 -9.59
CA ILE A 78 -4.71 8.39 -8.97
C ILE A 78 -3.18 8.26 -9.06
N PHE A 79 -2.60 7.15 -8.61
CA PHE A 79 -1.15 6.97 -8.67
C PHE A 79 -0.61 6.89 -10.09
N ASN A 80 -1.29 6.20 -11.01
CA ASN A 80 -0.88 6.18 -12.42
C ASN A 80 -0.85 7.59 -13.03
N ARG A 81 -1.86 8.41 -12.71
CA ARG A 81 -1.91 9.81 -13.14
C ARG A 81 -0.79 10.61 -12.50
N ILE A 82 -0.44 10.39 -11.24
CA ILE A 82 0.65 11.13 -10.59
C ILE A 82 2.02 10.72 -11.14
N ILE A 83 2.27 9.42 -11.26
CA ILE A 83 3.54 8.86 -11.73
C ILE A 83 3.78 9.23 -13.19
N SER A 84 2.74 9.47 -14.00
CA SER A 84 2.95 9.86 -15.39
C SER A 84 3.66 11.21 -15.58
N HIS A 85 3.67 12.08 -14.56
CA HIS A 85 4.22 13.46 -14.60
C HIS A 85 5.70 13.59 -14.15
N THR A 86 6.47 12.51 -14.19
CA THR A 86 7.89 12.50 -13.75
C THR A 86 8.78 13.55 -14.40
N SER A 87 8.57 13.85 -15.68
CA SER A 87 9.37 14.85 -16.41
C SER A 87 9.17 16.28 -15.91
N THR A 88 8.04 16.58 -15.26
CA THR A 88 7.72 17.94 -14.80
C THR A 88 8.18 18.17 -13.37
N ASN A 89 7.89 17.23 -12.46
CA ASN A 89 8.28 17.35 -11.06
C ASN A 89 8.50 15.96 -10.42
N PRO A 90 9.74 15.62 -10.01
CA PRO A 90 10.02 14.33 -9.41
C PRO A 90 9.41 14.16 -8.01
N TYR A 91 9.17 15.25 -7.26
CA TYR A 91 8.54 15.21 -5.94
C TYR A 91 7.08 14.77 -6.04
N ILE A 92 6.37 15.29 -7.05
CA ILE A 92 5.00 14.87 -7.37
C ILE A 92 4.96 13.37 -7.67
N THR A 93 5.89 12.85 -8.48
CA THR A 93 5.95 11.40 -8.81
C THR A 93 6.07 10.50 -7.58
N LEU A 94 6.84 10.94 -6.58
CA LEU A 94 6.96 10.22 -5.31
C LEU A 94 5.86 10.59 -4.30
N CYS A 95 4.91 11.44 -4.69
CA CYS A 95 3.87 12.02 -3.86
C CYS A 95 4.46 12.65 -2.59
N VAL A 96 5.55 13.40 -2.64
CA VAL A 96 6.15 14.06 -1.48
C VAL A 96 6.16 15.57 -1.67
N SER A 97 6.17 16.32 -0.57
CA SER A 97 6.54 17.74 -0.58
C SER A 97 7.99 17.93 -1.06
N GLU A 98 8.27 19.09 -1.68
CA GLU A 98 9.62 19.48 -2.07
C GLU A 98 10.57 19.65 -0.87
N GLU A 99 10.00 19.89 0.32
CA GLU A 99 10.72 20.03 1.59
C GLU A 99 10.84 18.69 2.34
N ALA A 100 10.32 17.60 1.78
CA ALA A 100 10.32 16.29 2.44
C ALA A 100 11.74 15.77 2.66
N SER A 101 12.02 15.23 3.85
CA SER A 101 13.33 14.67 4.19
C SER A 101 13.71 13.49 3.28
N LEU A 102 15.02 13.23 3.15
CA LEU A 102 15.52 12.08 2.38
C LEU A 102 14.96 10.75 2.88
N GLU A 103 14.66 10.64 4.18
CA GLU A 103 14.02 9.47 4.77
C GLU A 103 12.57 9.30 4.28
N GLU A 104 11.79 10.38 4.26
CA GLU A 104 10.42 10.35 3.76
C GLU A 104 10.38 10.02 2.25
N ILE A 105 11.29 10.62 1.48
CA ILE A 105 11.48 10.32 0.05
C ILE A 105 11.77 8.83 -0.16
N LYS A 106 12.69 8.25 0.61
CA LYS A 106 12.99 6.81 0.56
C LYS A 106 11.78 5.96 0.97
N ARG A 107 11.04 6.37 2.01
CA ARG A 107 9.84 5.69 2.51
C ARG A 107 8.76 5.62 1.44
N ARG A 108 8.37 6.75 0.85
CA ARG A 108 7.32 6.79 -0.19
C ARG A 108 7.73 6.03 -1.44
N ARG A 109 8.98 6.17 -1.90
CA ARG A 109 9.52 5.38 -2.99
C ARG A 109 9.37 3.87 -2.74
N ASN A 110 9.77 3.39 -1.56
CA ASN A 110 9.70 1.96 -1.25
C ASN A 110 8.26 1.44 -1.24
N LYS A 111 7.31 2.24 -0.73
CA LYS A 111 5.87 1.90 -0.76
C LYS A 111 5.33 1.84 -2.18
N LEU A 112 5.67 2.81 -3.03
CA LEU A 112 5.28 2.80 -4.44
C LEU A 112 5.87 1.60 -5.18
N LEU A 113 7.15 1.28 -4.98
CA LEU A 113 7.79 0.11 -5.58
C LEU A 113 7.17 -1.21 -5.11
N TYR A 114 6.66 -1.28 -3.87
CA TYR A 114 5.95 -2.45 -3.38
C TYR A 114 4.65 -2.69 -4.17
N ILE A 115 3.92 -1.62 -4.50
CA ILE A 115 2.66 -1.65 -5.25
C ILE A 115 2.90 -1.89 -6.74
N PHE A 116 3.86 -1.20 -7.35
CA PHE A 116 4.09 -1.25 -8.80
C PHE A 116 5.15 -2.27 -9.24
N HIS A 117 5.59 -3.18 -8.34
CA HIS A 117 6.60 -4.18 -8.68
C HIS A 117 6.12 -5.09 -9.82
N PRO A 118 6.90 -5.28 -10.90
CA PRO A 118 6.49 -6.10 -12.05
C PRO A 118 6.20 -7.55 -11.63
N ASP A 119 7.04 -8.16 -10.79
CA ASP A 119 6.88 -9.56 -10.34
C ASP A 119 5.60 -9.82 -9.54
N ARG A 120 4.99 -8.78 -8.94
CA ARG A 120 3.80 -8.94 -8.09
C ARG A 120 2.50 -8.62 -8.82
N ASN A 121 2.59 -7.76 -9.83
CA ASN A 121 1.45 -7.33 -10.62
C ASN A 121 1.80 -7.52 -12.11
N PRO A 122 1.57 -8.73 -12.67
CA PRO A 122 2.00 -9.10 -14.03
C PRO A 122 1.23 -8.40 -15.17
N ASN A 123 0.52 -7.30 -14.90
CA ASN A 123 0.06 -6.38 -15.96
C ASN A 123 1.28 -5.56 -16.44
N GLU A 124 2.10 -6.19 -17.28
CA GLU A 124 3.55 -5.97 -17.34
C GLU A 124 4.02 -4.59 -17.79
N LEU A 125 3.33 -3.92 -18.73
CA LEU A 125 3.91 -2.73 -19.35
C LEU A 125 3.81 -1.47 -18.49
N THR A 126 2.65 -1.24 -17.89
CA THR A 126 2.40 -0.05 -17.06
C THR A 126 3.21 -0.10 -15.77
N ASN A 127 3.30 -1.27 -15.12
CA ASN A 127 4.04 -1.42 -13.87
C ASN A 127 5.55 -1.30 -14.06
N LYS A 128 6.09 -1.85 -15.16
CA LYS A 128 7.50 -1.65 -15.54
C LYS A 128 7.79 -0.17 -15.77
N THR A 129 6.95 0.51 -16.54
CA THR A 129 7.09 1.94 -16.85
C THR A 129 7.00 2.79 -15.58
N ASN A 130 6.04 2.51 -14.71
CA ASN A 130 5.87 3.22 -13.43
C ASN A 130 7.06 2.98 -12.50
N THR A 131 7.55 1.75 -12.39
CA THR A 131 8.74 1.42 -11.59
C THR A 131 9.97 2.19 -12.08
N MET A 132 10.15 2.32 -13.39
CA MET A 132 11.23 3.13 -13.98
C MET A 132 11.09 4.60 -13.57
N LYS A 133 9.91 5.18 -13.76
CA LYS A 133 9.60 6.58 -13.41
C LYS A 133 9.78 6.88 -11.92
N ILE A 134 9.34 5.98 -11.04
CA ILE A 134 9.53 6.08 -9.58
C ILE A 134 11.03 6.13 -9.23
N ASN A 135 11.83 5.25 -9.83
CA ASN A 135 13.28 5.21 -9.58
C ASN A 135 14.01 6.42 -10.18
N GLU A 136 13.60 6.88 -11.35
CA GLU A 136 14.11 8.10 -11.99
C GLU A 136 13.87 9.32 -11.09
N ALA A 137 12.63 9.52 -10.63
CA ALA A 137 12.27 10.62 -9.73
C ALA A 137 13.11 10.61 -8.45
N TYR A 138 13.26 9.44 -7.82
CA TYR A 138 14.12 9.29 -6.64
C TYR A 138 15.59 9.65 -6.94
N SER A 139 16.10 9.24 -8.10
CA SER A 139 17.50 9.51 -8.48
C SER A 139 17.74 10.99 -8.68
N LEU A 140 16.81 11.71 -9.31
CA LEU A 140 16.86 13.17 -9.48
C LEU A 140 16.85 13.91 -8.14
N ILE A 141 15.90 13.56 -7.26
CA ILE A 141 15.78 14.20 -5.94
C ILE A 141 17.02 13.90 -5.08
N SER A 142 17.41 12.63 -4.97
CA SER A 142 18.54 12.24 -4.13
C SER A 142 19.85 12.88 -4.60
N ASN A 143 20.09 12.98 -5.91
CA ASN A 143 21.24 13.69 -6.45
C ASN A 143 21.23 15.18 -6.05
N LYS A 144 20.07 15.85 -6.09
CA LYS A 144 19.93 17.24 -5.61
C LYS A 144 20.28 17.35 -4.11
N TYR A 145 19.83 16.41 -3.29
CA TYR A 145 20.17 16.35 -1.86
C TYR A 145 21.68 16.17 -1.63
N TYR A 146 22.34 15.27 -2.36
CA TYR A 146 23.79 15.05 -2.21
C TYR A 146 24.61 16.25 -2.70
N LYS A 147 24.21 16.88 -3.81
CA LYS A 147 24.88 18.09 -4.34
C LYS A 147 24.71 19.31 -3.43
N ALA A 148 23.55 19.44 -2.78
CA ALA A 148 23.30 20.53 -1.84
C ALA A 148 24.05 20.34 -0.51
N GLY A 149 24.42 19.11 -0.17
CA GLY A 149 25.08 18.76 1.10
C GLY A 149 26.31 17.89 0.88
N ASP A 150 27.34 18.44 0.22
CA ASP A 150 28.61 17.82 -0.22
C ASP A 150 29.47 17.15 0.90
N GLN A 151 28.87 16.75 2.03
CA GLN A 151 29.52 16.05 3.15
C GLN A 151 28.79 14.79 3.64
N PHE A 152 27.62 14.41 3.13
CA PHE A 152 27.01 13.12 3.53
C PHE A 152 27.52 11.97 2.67
N ARG A 153 28.64 11.40 3.11
CA ARG A 153 29.23 10.14 2.65
C ARG A 153 28.11 9.11 2.46
N TYR A 154 27.92 8.65 1.23
CA TYR A 154 26.93 7.64 0.86
C TYR A 154 27.22 6.33 1.62
N VAL A 155 26.72 6.20 2.85
CA VAL A 155 26.73 4.93 3.55
C VAL A 155 25.75 4.06 2.78
N LYS A 156 26.27 3.03 2.13
CA LYS A 156 25.50 1.92 1.57
C LYS A 156 24.88 1.16 2.76
N THR A 157 23.90 1.77 3.42
CA THR A 157 23.12 1.10 4.45
C THR A 157 22.35 0.02 3.70
N ARG A 158 22.81 -1.23 3.85
CA ARG A 158 21.97 -2.39 3.54
C ARG A 158 20.66 -2.14 4.28
N GLY A 159 19.60 -1.79 3.53
CA GLY A 159 18.34 -1.38 4.12
C GLY A 159 17.84 -2.45 5.10
N PRO A 160 17.07 -2.06 6.13
CA PRO A 160 16.50 -3.03 7.06
C PRO A 160 15.74 -4.10 6.26
N ARG A 161 16.06 -5.37 6.48
CA ARG A 161 15.27 -6.47 5.92
C ARG A 161 13.87 -6.35 6.49
N TYR A 162 12.91 -5.97 5.64
CA TYR A 162 11.51 -6.00 5.98
C TYR A 162 11.10 -7.46 6.19
N HIS A 163 11.12 -7.92 7.44
CA HIS A 163 10.57 -9.22 7.81
C HIS A 163 9.06 -9.06 7.80
N SER A 164 8.41 -9.41 6.69
CA SER A 164 6.97 -9.61 6.70
C SER A 164 6.68 -10.76 7.65
N SER A 165 6.12 -10.44 8.81
CA SER A 165 5.63 -11.43 9.77
C SER A 165 4.43 -12.17 9.17
N ARG A 166 4.70 -13.07 8.23
CA ARG A 166 3.77 -14.00 7.61
C ARG A 166 3.51 -15.19 8.54
N LYS A 167 3.34 -14.96 9.84
CA LYS A 167 3.13 -16.02 10.84
C LYS A 167 1.64 -16.26 11.10
N LYS A 168 0.89 -16.71 10.08
CA LYS A 168 -0.44 -17.35 10.31
C LYS A 168 -0.79 -18.48 9.34
N LYS A 169 -0.11 -18.61 8.18
CA LYS A 169 -0.44 -19.68 7.22
C LYS A 169 -0.01 -21.07 7.66
N THR A 170 1.11 -21.23 8.38
CA THR A 170 1.54 -22.55 8.87
C THR A 170 0.65 -23.09 9.99
N PHE A 171 0.09 -22.24 10.85
CA PHE A 171 -0.77 -22.68 11.97
C PHE A 171 -2.11 -23.27 11.50
N MET A 172 -2.70 -22.70 10.43
CA MET A 172 -3.93 -23.24 9.84
C MET A 172 -3.74 -24.65 9.23
N PHE A 173 -2.60 -24.94 8.60
CA PHE A 173 -2.34 -26.28 8.05
C PHE A 173 -2.26 -27.36 9.14
N PHE A 174 -1.71 -27.04 10.31
CA PHE A 174 -1.66 -27.98 11.44
C PHE A 174 -3.05 -28.33 11.99
N ILE A 175 -3.95 -27.36 12.10
CA ILE A 175 -5.33 -27.60 12.57
C ILE A 175 -6.08 -28.48 11.57
N ILE A 176 -5.96 -28.18 10.27
CA ILE A 176 -6.63 -28.97 9.22
C ILE A 176 -6.09 -30.41 9.21
N LEU A 177 -4.77 -30.61 9.32
CA LEU A 177 -4.18 -31.96 9.37
C LEU A 177 -4.66 -32.78 10.57
N ILE A 178 -4.75 -32.16 11.77
CA ILE A 178 -5.27 -32.82 12.97
C ILE A 178 -6.74 -33.20 12.79
N MET A 179 -7.57 -32.33 12.21
CA MET A 179 -8.97 -32.63 11.94
C MET A 179 -9.12 -33.80 10.97
N PHE A 180 -8.30 -33.87 9.91
CA PHE A 180 -8.30 -35.00 8.98
C PHE A 180 -7.88 -36.32 9.64
N ILE A 181 -6.88 -36.30 10.52
CA ILE A 181 -6.45 -37.50 11.27
C ILE A 181 -7.56 -38.00 12.20
N LEU A 182 -8.25 -37.09 12.90
CA LEU A 182 -9.35 -37.45 13.79
C LEU A 182 -10.55 -38.04 13.04
N ILE A 183 -10.93 -37.44 11.90
CA ILE A 183 -11.99 -37.95 11.04
C ILE A 183 -11.62 -39.33 10.49
N PHE A 184 -10.38 -39.51 10.03
CA PHE A 184 -9.89 -40.78 9.51
C PHE A 184 -9.89 -41.89 10.58
N TRP A 185 -9.48 -41.56 11.82
CA TRP A 185 -9.54 -42.49 12.95
C TRP A 185 -10.97 -42.89 13.31
N MET A 186 -11.91 -41.94 13.25
CA MET A 186 -13.34 -42.19 13.48
C MET A 186 -13.94 -43.11 12.41
N VAL A 187 -13.55 -42.97 11.14
CA VAL A 187 -13.99 -43.86 10.05
C VAL A 187 -13.44 -45.28 10.22
N ILE A 188 -12.16 -45.45 10.56
CA ILE A 188 -11.56 -46.78 10.80
C ILE A 188 -12.24 -47.49 11.98
N LYS A 189 -12.53 -46.76 13.07
CA LYS A 189 -13.18 -47.33 14.24
C LYS A 189 -14.60 -47.82 13.95
N SER A 190 -15.32 -47.13 13.06
CA SER A 190 -16.66 -47.54 12.62
C SER A 190 -16.66 -48.73 11.66
N CYS A 191 -15.58 -48.94 10.88
CA CYS A 191 -15.45 -50.11 10.00
C CYS A 191 -14.99 -51.39 10.71
N ASN A 192 -14.37 -51.31 11.90
CA ASN A 192 -13.96 -52.47 12.71
C ASN A 192 -15.07 -52.98 13.65
N LEU A 193 -16.32 -52.53 13.47
CA LEU A 193 -17.48 -52.97 14.24
C LEU A 193 -18.53 -53.72 13.39
N PHE A 194 -18.13 -54.26 12.24
CA PHE A 194 -18.88 -55.19 11.41
C PHE A 194 -18.07 -56.46 11.14
#